data_AF-A0A1G8HS80-F1
#
_entry.id   AF-A0A1G8HS80-F1
#
_cell.length_a   1.000
_cell.length_b   1.000
_cell.length_c   1.000
_cell.angle_alpha   90.00
_cell.angle_beta   90.00
_cell.angle_gamma   90.00
#
_symmetry.space_group_name_H-M   'P 1'
#
loop_
_entity.id
_entity.type
_entity.pdbx_description
1 polymer ?
#
loop_
_entity_poly.entity_id
_entity_poly.type
_entity_poly.pdbx_seq_one_letter_code
_entity_poly.pdbx_strand_id
1 'polypeptide(L)'
;MKLATLRFAARAALSVTAFVALGGCMSSSPIWDAHFGEAEKAVTQAQIIDPRAAEHTPSVDGIDGKAAASAMTQYDKSFAQPATNTNPFVIGVSTGGSSGGSSGQ
;
A
#
# COMPACT_ATOMS: atom_id res chain seq x y z
N MET A 1 -63.16 8.53 28.95
CA MET A 1 -61.68 8.71 28.84
C MET A 1 -60.88 7.48 29.31
N LYS A 2 -61.18 6.85 30.46
CA LYS A 2 -60.49 5.64 30.97
C LYS A 2 -60.46 4.43 30.02
N LEU A 3 -61.52 4.22 29.23
CA LEU A 3 -61.59 3.05 28.34
C LEU A 3 -60.70 3.17 27.09
N ALA A 4 -60.45 4.40 26.63
CA ALA A 4 -59.56 4.67 25.49
C ALA A 4 -58.09 4.54 25.89
N THR A 5 -57.71 4.98 27.09
CA THR A 5 -56.38 4.78 27.65
C THR A 5 -56.08 3.32 27.94
N LEU A 6 -57.06 2.55 28.42
CA LEU A 6 -56.92 1.09 28.60
C LEU A 6 -56.70 0.36 27.26
N ARG A 7 -57.39 0.78 26.19
CA ARG A 7 -57.21 0.21 24.85
C ARG A 7 -55.87 0.60 24.24
N PHE A 8 -55.39 1.82 24.44
CA PHE A 8 -54.06 2.25 24.02
C PHE A 8 -52.95 1.50 24.75
N ALA A 9 -53.08 1.32 26.07
CA ALA A 9 -52.12 0.56 26.87
C ALA A 9 -52.04 -0.92 26.41
N ALA A 10 -53.20 -1.54 26.14
CA ALA A 10 -53.24 -2.92 25.63
C ALA A 10 -52.59 -3.04 24.23
N ARG A 11 -52.80 -2.06 23.35
CA ARG A 11 -52.17 -2.02 22.02
C ARG A 11 -50.66 -1.83 22.14
N ALA A 12 -50.20 -0.91 22.97
CA ALA A 12 -48.78 -0.68 23.22
C ALA A 12 -48.09 -1.92 23.80
N ALA A 13 -48.71 -2.61 24.76
CA ALA A 13 -48.18 -3.84 25.33
C ALA A 13 -48.04 -4.96 24.27
N LEU A 14 -49.04 -5.09 23.39
CA LEU A 14 -48.99 -6.06 22.29
C LEU A 14 -47.89 -5.73 21.28
N SER A 15 -47.72 -4.45 20.93
CA SER A 15 -46.62 -3.99 20.06
C SER A 15 -45.25 -4.31 20.65
N VAL A 16 -45.03 -3.98 21.93
CA VAL A 16 -43.74 -4.23 22.61
C VAL A 16 -43.42 -5.72 22.63
N THR A 17 -44.42 -6.56 22.92
CA THR A 17 -44.25 -8.02 22.94
C THR A 17 -43.88 -8.56 21.55
N ALA A 18 -44.50 -8.04 20.49
CA ALA A 18 -44.17 -8.41 19.13
C ALA A 18 -42.73 -8.02 18.76
N PHE A 19 -42.29 -6.80 19.10
CA PHE A 19 -40.91 -6.36 18.84
C PHE A 19 -39.87 -7.18 19.61
N VAL A 20 -40.14 -7.53 20.87
CA VAL A 20 -39.25 -8.38 21.67
C VAL A 20 -39.19 -9.80 21.10
N ALA A 21 -40.33 -10.36 20.64
CA ALA A 21 -40.36 -11.69 20.02
C ALA A 21 -39.59 -11.73 18.69
N LEU A 22 -39.64 -10.66 17.87
CA LEU A 22 -38.85 -10.55 16.65
C LEU A 22 -37.35 -10.30 16.92
N GLY A 23 -37.02 -9.60 18.02
CA GLY A 23 -35.63 -9.35 18.44
C GLY A 23 -34.88 -10.60 18.93
N GLY A 24 -35.59 -11.68 19.27
CA GLY A 24 -35.00 -12.95 19.69
C GLY A 24 -34.18 -13.66 18.59
N CYS A 25 -34.43 -13.37 17.32
CA CYS A 25 -33.63 -13.91 16.20
C CYS A 25 -32.19 -13.36 16.15
N MET A 26 -31.85 -12.34 16.95
CA MET A 26 -30.51 -11.74 16.99
C MET A 26 -29.76 -12.05 18.31
N SER A 27 -30.27 -12.98 19.13
CA SER A 27 -29.61 -13.46 20.35
C SER A 27 -28.68 -14.67 20.10
N SER A 28 -28.28 -14.92 18.85
CA SER A 28 -27.34 -16.01 18.53
C SER A 28 -25.87 -15.61 18.73
N SER A 29 -25.57 -14.36 19.03
CA SER A 29 -24.22 -13.83 19.09
C SER A 29 -23.38 -14.14 20.34
N PRO A 30 -23.84 -14.70 21.49
CA PRO A 30 -22.94 -14.88 22.64
C PRO A 30 -21.75 -15.79 22.33
N ILE A 31 -21.96 -16.83 21.52
CA ILE A 31 -20.89 -17.74 21.12
C ILE A 31 -20.03 -17.16 19.99
N TRP A 32 -20.64 -16.49 19.01
CA TRP A 32 -19.90 -15.86 17.91
C TRP A 32 -19.04 -14.68 18.36
N ASP A 33 -19.51 -13.89 19.33
CA ASP A 33 -18.76 -12.78 19.92
C ASP A 33 -17.59 -13.29 20.78
N ALA A 34 -17.79 -14.40 21.51
CA ALA A 34 -16.73 -15.05 22.29
C ALA A 34 -15.59 -15.58 21.39
N HIS A 35 -15.91 -16.10 20.20
CA HIS A 35 -14.92 -16.63 19.26
C HIS A 35 -14.46 -15.61 18.21
N PHE A 36 -14.92 -14.36 18.26
CA PHE A 36 -14.54 -13.33 17.29
C PHE A 36 -13.02 -13.14 17.22
N GLY A 37 -12.35 -13.10 18.37
CA GLY A 37 -10.88 -12.99 18.45
C GLY A 37 -10.15 -14.21 17.88
N GLU A 38 -10.73 -15.41 17.98
CA GLU A 38 -10.16 -16.62 17.37
C GLU A 38 -10.28 -16.57 15.84
N ALA A 39 -11.42 -16.11 15.33
CA ALA A 39 -11.63 -15.92 13.91
C ALA A 39 -10.69 -14.86 13.31
N GLU A 40 -10.52 -13.72 13.98
CA GLU A 40 -9.56 -12.69 13.58
C GLU A 40 -8.14 -13.26 13.53
N LYS A 41 -7.71 -13.92 14.61
CA LYS A 41 -6.36 -14.51 14.69
C LYS A 41 -6.12 -15.56 13.60
N ALA A 42 -7.13 -16.39 13.29
CA ALA A 42 -7.04 -17.37 12.22
C ALA A 42 -6.89 -16.71 10.84
N VAL A 43 -7.67 -15.66 10.56
CA VAL A 43 -7.56 -14.89 9.31
C VAL A 43 -6.22 -14.19 9.21
N THR A 44 -5.74 -13.56 10.27
CA THR A 44 -4.43 -12.92 10.30
C THR A 44 -3.32 -13.93 10.04
N GLN A 45 -3.36 -15.11 10.68
CA GLN A 45 -2.38 -16.17 10.41
C GLN A 45 -2.43 -16.68 8.98
N ALA A 46 -3.61 -16.77 8.36
CA ALA A 46 -3.75 -17.13 6.95
C ALA A 46 -3.19 -16.07 5.99
N GLN A 47 -3.10 -14.81 6.42
CA GLN A 47 -2.54 -13.70 5.62
C GLN A 47 -1.01 -13.56 5.75
N ILE A 48 -0.39 -14.18 6.76
CA ILE A 48 1.07 -14.11 6.95
C ILE A 48 1.76 -15.07 5.98
N ILE A 49 2.47 -14.51 4.99
CA ILE A 49 3.18 -15.26 3.94
C ILE A 49 4.38 -16.05 4.50
N ASP A 50 5.16 -15.44 5.39
CA ASP A 50 6.27 -16.09 6.07
C ASP A 50 6.34 -15.64 7.54
N PRO A 51 5.96 -16.50 8.51
CA PRO A 51 6.02 -16.19 9.93
C PRO A 51 7.46 -16.13 10.49
N ARG A 52 8.47 -16.57 9.70
CA ARG A 52 9.89 -16.56 10.06
C ARG A 52 10.71 -15.69 9.10
N ALA A 53 10.07 -14.70 8.46
CA ALA A 53 10.72 -13.81 7.50
C ALA A 53 12.00 -13.15 8.04
N ALA A 54 12.03 -12.83 9.35
CA ALA A 54 13.19 -12.24 10.02
C ALA A 54 14.41 -13.17 10.13
N GLU A 55 14.23 -14.50 10.02
CA GLU A 55 15.30 -15.49 10.11
C GLU A 55 15.77 -15.95 8.74
N HIS A 56 14.88 -15.94 7.76
CA HIS A 56 15.15 -16.44 6.41
C HIS A 56 15.60 -15.36 5.44
N THR A 57 15.21 -14.10 5.67
CA THR A 57 15.58 -12.99 4.80
C THR A 57 16.68 -12.19 5.50
N PRO A 58 17.97 -12.36 5.15
CA PRO A 58 18.97 -11.41 5.60
C PRO A 58 18.53 -10.02 5.14
N SER A 59 18.58 -9.05 6.07
CA SER A 59 18.36 -7.65 5.70
C SER A 59 19.22 -7.35 4.48
N VAL A 60 18.61 -6.87 3.39
CA VAL A 60 19.37 -6.41 2.22
C VAL A 60 20.44 -5.45 2.74
N ASP A 61 21.69 -5.69 2.34
CA ASP A 61 22.78 -4.78 2.64
C ASP A 61 22.38 -3.41 2.08
N GLY A 62 22.12 -2.47 3.00
CA GLY A 62 21.84 -1.09 2.64
C GLY A 62 23.03 -0.47 1.92
N ILE A 63 22.80 0.61 1.18
CA ILE A 63 23.91 1.35 0.56
C ILE A 63 24.74 2.02 1.67
N ASP A 64 26.06 2.02 1.55
CA ASP A 64 26.90 2.77 2.48
C ASP A 64 26.67 4.29 2.32
N GLY A 65 26.86 5.05 3.40
CA GLY A 65 26.59 6.49 3.39
C GLY A 65 27.43 7.28 2.38
N LYS A 66 28.63 6.80 2.01
CA LYS A 66 29.47 7.46 1.00
C LYS A 66 28.97 7.14 -0.40
N ALA A 67 28.58 5.90 -0.68
CA ALA A 67 27.91 5.54 -1.92
C ALA A 67 26.63 6.36 -2.12
N ALA A 68 25.79 6.48 -1.08
CA ALA A 68 24.60 7.33 -1.10
C ALA A 68 24.90 8.78 -1.46
N ALA A 69 25.88 9.38 -0.78
CA ALA A 69 26.29 10.77 -1.03
C ALA A 69 26.86 10.96 -2.44
N SER A 70 27.65 10.01 -2.92
CA SER A 70 28.22 10.04 -4.28
C SER A 70 27.14 9.91 -5.36
N ALA A 71 26.13 9.06 -5.14
CA ALA A 71 25.02 8.88 -6.05
C ALA A 71 24.20 10.17 -6.18
N MET A 72 23.90 10.85 -5.07
CA MET A 72 23.22 12.15 -5.07
C MET A 72 24.07 13.24 -5.75
N THR A 73 25.38 13.23 -5.53
CA THR A 73 26.30 14.18 -6.19
C THR A 73 26.35 13.95 -7.70
N GLN A 74 26.36 12.70 -8.17
CA GLN A 74 26.34 12.40 -9.60
C GLN A 74 25.00 12.72 -10.24
N TYR A 75 23.90 12.52 -9.51
CA TYR A 75 22.57 12.91 -9.94
C TYR A 75 22.51 14.43 -10.18
N ASP A 76 22.95 15.24 -9.23
CA ASP A 76 23.01 16.70 -9.37
C ASP A 76 23.87 17.14 -10.57
N LYS A 77 25.07 16.56 -10.71
CA LYS A 77 25.97 16.84 -11.84
C LYS A 77 25.38 16.50 -13.21
N SER A 78 24.53 15.48 -13.29
CA SER A 78 23.89 15.07 -14.55
C SER A 78 22.98 16.16 -15.15
N PHE A 79 22.45 17.07 -14.31
CA PHE A 79 21.65 18.22 -14.76
C PHE A 79 22.51 19.43 -15.13
N ALA A 80 23.64 19.62 -14.46
CA ALA A 80 24.56 20.73 -14.74
C ALA A 80 25.46 20.46 -15.96
N GLN A 81 25.77 19.20 -16.22
CA GLN A 81 26.62 18.77 -17.33
C GLN A 81 25.98 17.55 -18.01
N PRO A 82 25.21 17.74 -19.09
CA PRO A 82 24.74 16.63 -19.91
C PRO A 82 25.96 15.80 -20.32
N ALA A 83 25.91 14.48 -20.09
CA ALA A 83 27.01 13.60 -20.44
C ALA A 83 27.33 13.81 -21.93
N THR A 84 28.52 14.34 -22.23
CA THR A 84 29.02 14.43 -23.59
C THR A 84 29.09 13.00 -24.10
N ASN A 85 28.17 12.62 -24.99
CA ASN A 85 28.15 11.29 -25.57
C ASN A 85 29.39 11.13 -26.46
N THR A 86 30.52 10.78 -25.86
CA THR A 86 31.73 10.40 -26.58
C THR A 86 31.46 9.01 -27.13
N ASN A 87 30.73 8.94 -28.24
CA ASN A 87 30.60 7.71 -29.03
C ASN A 87 32.01 7.17 -29.30
N PRO A 88 32.43 6.04 -28.68
CA PRO A 88 33.76 5.48 -28.89
C PRO A 88 33.86 4.72 -30.23
N PHE A 89 32.77 4.66 -31.00
CA PHE A 89 32.68 4.02 -32.31
C PHE A 89 32.51 5.04 -33.44
N VAL A 90 33.46 5.96 -33.59
CA VAL A 90 33.68 6.63 -34.88
C VAL A 90 34.72 5.84 -35.67
N ILE A 91 34.31 4.67 -36.18
CA ILE A 91 35.09 3.95 -37.18
C ILE A 91 35.10 4.83 -38.43
N GLY A 92 36.26 5.39 -38.73
CA GLY A 92 36.47 6.33 -39.82
C GLY A 92 36.08 5.72 -41.17
N VAL A 93 34.95 6.17 -41.72
CA VAL A 93 34.65 6.11 -43.15
C VAL A 93 33.88 7.37 -43.53
N SER A 94 34.61 8.32 -44.13
CA SER A 94 34.07 9.21 -45.14
C SER A 94 35.21 9.51 -46.11
N THR A 95 35.34 8.62 -47.08
CA THR A 95 35.97 8.87 -48.36
C THR A 95 35.29 10.06 -49.05
N GLY A 96 36.04 11.14 -49.27
CA GLY A 96 35.80 12.13 -50.33
C GLY A 96 34.98 13.37 -49.94
N GLY A 97 35.61 14.55 -50.08
CA GLY A 97 34.89 15.83 -50.22
C GLY A 97 35.58 17.03 -49.57
N SER A 98 36.33 17.79 -50.36
CA SER A 98 36.94 19.09 -50.03
C SER A 98 36.01 20.13 -49.42
N SER A 99 36.53 20.96 -48.52
CA SER A 99 36.55 22.45 -48.58
C SER A 99 36.92 22.99 -47.19
N GLY A 100 38.13 23.53 -47.01
CA GLY A 100 38.39 24.98 -47.03
C GLY A 100 38.23 25.55 -45.61
N GLY A 101 39.18 26.18 -44.94
CA GLY A 101 40.43 26.84 -45.29
C GLY A 101 40.61 27.98 -44.27
N SER A 102 41.87 28.29 -43.90
CA SER A 102 42.32 29.48 -43.13
C SER A 102 41.84 29.58 -41.67
N SER A 103 42.58 30.09 -40.69
CA SER A 103 43.92 30.70 -40.55
C SER A 103 44.05 30.90 -39.02
N GLY A 104 45.14 30.50 -38.37
CA GLY A 104 46.22 31.45 -38.07
C GLY A 104 45.80 32.52 -37.04
N GLN A 105 45.95 32.21 -35.75
CA GLN A 105 46.65 32.96 -34.69
C GLN A 105 46.46 32.25 -33.35
#